data_AF-A0AAW0TBM0-F1
#
_entry.id   AF-A0AAW0TBM0-F1
#
_cell.length_a   1.000
_cell.length_b   1.000
_cell.length_c   1.000
_cell.angle_alpha   90.00
_cell.angle_beta   90.00
_cell.angle_gamma   90.00
#
_symmetry.space_group_name_H-M   'P 1'
#
loop_
_entity.id
_entity.type
_entity.pdbx_description
1 polymer ?
#
loop_
_entity_poly.entity_id
_entity_poly.type
_entity_poly.pdbx_seq_one_letter_code
_entity_poly.pdbx_strand_id
1 'polypeptide(L)'
;MSSLIFAIFSLPRRTPGTEDSAALPQTLPTPAATGVSTRPSLAFLSFTDHPGELAYNFAILHDLEQLVQHPTRIPDRLGDTPNILDLFLTSNPSAYAVTLSSPLGSSDHNLISLSCPITPIPPQDPPS
;
A
#
# COMPACT_ATOMS: atom_id res chain seq x y z
N MET A 1 6.08 5.13 -23.28
CA MET A 1 5.54 3.76 -23.20
C MET A 1 5.37 3.43 -21.72
N SER A 2 4.13 3.36 -21.24
CA SER A 2 3.82 3.23 -19.81
C SER A 2 4.03 1.77 -19.41
N SER A 3 5.11 1.46 -18.68
CA SER A 3 5.28 0.11 -18.11
C SER A 3 4.34 0.00 -16.92
N LEU A 4 3.21 -0.65 -17.15
CA LEU A 4 2.15 -0.83 -16.17
C LEU A 4 2.31 -2.21 -15.55
N ILE A 5 3.10 -2.29 -14.48
CA ILE A 5 3.17 -3.49 -13.64
C ILE A 5 2.16 -3.30 -12.52
N PHE A 6 1.10 -4.11 -12.54
CA PHE A 6 0.13 -4.20 -11.45
C PHE A 6 0.48 -5.40 -10.58
N ALA A 7 0.56 -5.19 -9.27
CA ALA A 7 0.62 -6.28 -8.32
C ALA A 7 -0.28 -5.94 -7.14
N ILE A 8 -1.34 -6.74 -6.97
CA ILE A 8 -2.19 -6.72 -5.78
C ILE A 8 -1.64 -7.80 -4.87
N PHE A 9 -1.20 -7.40 -3.68
CA PHE A 9 -0.85 -8.32 -2.61
C PHE A 9 -1.83 -8.09 -1.48
N SER A 10 -2.31 -9.17 -0.87
CA SER A 10 -2.94 -9.14 0.45
C SER A 10 -1.97 -9.78 1.43
N LEU A 11 -1.45 -8.99 2.37
CA LEU A 11 -0.51 -9.50 3.38
C LEU A 11 -1.26 -10.33 4.43
N PRO A 12 -0.65 -11.43 4.95
CA PRO A 12 -1.31 -12.31 5.90
C PRO A 12 -1.57 -11.63 7.25
N ARG A 13 -2.57 -12.14 7.98
CA ARG A 13 -2.92 -11.65 9.32
C ARG A 13 -1.81 -11.98 10.32
N ARG A 14 -1.37 -11.01 11.11
CA ARG A 14 -0.53 -11.27 12.29
C ARG A 14 -1.36 -12.02 13.34
N THR A 15 -0.99 -13.25 13.67
CA THR A 15 -1.60 -13.97 14.79
C THR A 15 -0.96 -13.50 16.09
N PRO A 16 -1.71 -12.97 17.06
CA PRO A 16 -1.15 -12.71 18.39
C PRO A 16 -0.95 -14.06 19.08
N GLY A 17 0.32 -14.48 19.20
CA GLY A 17 0.67 -15.72 19.87
C GLY A 17 1.92 -16.39 19.31
N THR A 18 3.09 -15.79 19.56
CA THR A 18 4.35 -16.43 20.01
C THR A 18 5.38 -15.31 20.16
N GLU A 19 5.11 -14.36 21.06
CA GLU A 19 6.20 -13.61 21.69
C GLU A 19 5.87 -13.57 23.17
N ASP A 20 6.83 -14.09 23.94
CA ASP A 20 6.83 -14.11 25.39
C ASP A 20 6.66 -12.69 25.93
N SER A 21 6.10 -12.61 27.13
CA SER A 21 5.73 -11.39 27.84
C SER A 21 6.84 -10.33 27.88
N ALA A 22 6.88 -9.43 26.90
CA ALA A 22 7.67 -8.21 26.97
C ALA A 22 6.73 -7.00 26.77
N ALA A 23 6.58 -6.21 27.83
CA ALA A 23 5.87 -4.95 27.79
C ALA A 23 6.44 -4.07 26.66
N LEU A 24 5.54 -3.52 25.82
CA LEU A 24 5.91 -2.55 24.79
C LEU A 24 6.61 -1.34 25.44
N PRO A 25 7.83 -0.95 25.02
CA PRO A 25 8.37 0.34 25.43
C PRO A 25 7.53 1.45 24.80
N GLN A 26 6.84 2.22 25.64
CA GLN A 26 6.06 3.42 25.30
C GLN A 26 6.95 4.64 24.96
N THR A 27 8.10 4.41 24.33
CA THR A 27 9.02 5.48 23.93
C THR A 27 9.23 5.37 22.43
N LEU A 28 8.91 6.43 21.70
CA LEU A 28 9.26 6.59 20.29
C LEU A 28 10.76 6.28 20.14
N PRO A 29 11.17 5.27 19.36
CA PRO A 29 12.58 4.96 19.22
C PRO A 29 13.27 6.15 18.54
N THR A 30 14.26 6.73 19.22
CA THR A 30 15.27 7.58 18.60
C THR A 30 15.86 6.79 17.43
N PRO A 31 15.87 7.32 16.19
CA PRO A 31 16.36 6.56 15.05
C PRO A 31 17.87 6.34 15.21
N ALA A 32 18.23 5.12 15.63
CA ALA A 32 19.56 4.59 15.44
C ALA A 32 19.78 4.44 13.92
N ALA A 33 20.86 5.02 13.43
CA ALA A 33 21.20 5.11 12.03
C ALA A 33 21.35 3.71 11.39
N THR A 34 20.29 3.19 10.78
CA THR A 34 20.33 2.21 9.67
C THR A 34 19.00 2.31 8.90
N GLY A 35 19.01 3.05 7.79
CA GLY A 35 18.02 2.94 6.72
C GLY A 35 16.58 3.37 7.00
N VAL A 36 16.35 4.63 7.40
CA VAL A 36 15.02 5.24 7.20
C VAL A 36 14.76 5.29 5.69
N SER A 37 13.71 4.60 5.23
CA SER A 37 13.27 4.71 3.84
C SER A 37 13.02 6.18 3.51
N THR A 38 13.72 6.72 2.52
CA THR A 38 13.55 8.11 2.05
C THR A 38 12.25 8.31 1.26
N ARG A 39 11.41 7.26 1.12
CA ARG A 39 10.13 7.28 0.42
C ARG A 39 8.98 6.99 1.39
N PRO A 40 8.29 8.02 1.91
CA PRO A 40 7.20 7.88 2.87
C PRO A 40 6.07 6.95 2.39
N SER A 41 5.83 6.90 1.07
CA SER A 41 4.80 6.05 0.47
C SER A 41 5.05 4.55 0.68
N LEU A 42 6.31 4.11 0.79
CA LEU A 42 6.67 2.71 0.95
C LEU A 42 6.89 2.29 2.41
N ALA A 43 6.78 3.23 3.36
CA ALA A 43 7.03 2.97 4.77
C ALA A 43 6.20 1.80 5.32
N PHE A 44 4.95 1.64 4.86
CA PHE A 44 4.06 0.57 5.31
C PHE A 44 4.48 -0.84 4.87
N LEU A 45 5.35 -0.97 3.87
CA LEU A 45 5.85 -2.26 3.39
C LEU A 45 7.02 -2.78 4.24
N SER A 46 7.77 -1.88 4.88
CA SER A 46 9.00 -2.22 5.61
C SER A 46 8.74 -2.86 6.99
N PHE A 47 7.50 -2.98 7.44
CA PHE A 47 7.16 -3.35 8.83
C PHE A 47 6.29 -4.60 8.98
N THR A 48 5.95 -5.30 7.90
CA THR A 48 4.81 -6.24 7.93
C THR A 48 5.19 -7.71 8.08
N ASP A 49 6.33 -8.19 7.56
CA ASP A 49 6.88 -9.56 7.65
C ASP A 49 7.89 -9.80 6.49
N HIS A 50 8.36 -11.04 6.29
CA HIS A 50 9.23 -11.41 5.16
C HIS A 50 8.57 -11.11 3.79
N PRO A 51 7.28 -11.44 3.54
CA PRO A 51 6.55 -10.96 2.36
C PRO A 51 6.55 -9.44 2.18
N GLY A 52 6.34 -8.66 3.25
CA GLY A 52 6.39 -7.20 3.23
C GLY A 52 7.75 -6.66 2.80
N GLU A 53 8.83 -7.23 3.33
CA GLU A 53 10.20 -6.87 2.96
C GLU A 53 10.48 -7.16 1.48
N LEU A 54 10.02 -8.31 0.96
CA LEU A 54 10.15 -8.64 -0.47
C LEU A 54 9.37 -7.66 -1.35
N ALA A 55 8.14 -7.30 -0.95
CA ALA A 55 7.33 -6.30 -1.67
C ALA A 55 7.98 -4.91 -1.64
N TYR A 56 8.58 -4.52 -0.52
CA TYR A 56 9.36 -3.28 -0.40
C TYR A 56 10.55 -3.28 -1.36
N ASN A 57 11.37 -4.34 -1.34
CA ASN A 57 12.54 -4.45 -2.21
C ASN A 57 12.14 -4.45 -3.69
N PHE A 58 11.05 -5.14 -4.04
CA PHE A 58 10.47 -5.12 -5.39
C PHE A 58 10.07 -3.70 -5.80
N ALA A 59 9.35 -2.97 -4.95
CA ALA A 59 8.92 -1.60 -5.24
C ALA A 59 10.11 -0.66 -5.45
N ILE A 60 11.16 -0.77 -4.62
CA ILE A 60 12.38 0.03 -4.77
C ILE A 60 13.10 -0.29 -6.07
N LEU A 61 13.28 -1.58 -6.40
CA LEU A 61 13.99 -2.02 -7.61
C LEU A 61 13.28 -1.59 -8.90
N HIS A 62 11.95 -1.49 -8.86
CA HIS A 62 11.14 -1.13 -10.02
C HIS A 62 10.64 0.33 -10.01
N ASP A 63 11.16 1.16 -9.11
CA ASP A 63 10.76 2.57 -8.94
C ASP A 63 9.23 2.75 -8.82
N LEU A 64 8.60 1.86 -8.05
CA LEU A 64 7.17 1.88 -7.80
C LEU A 64 6.87 2.63 -6.51
N GLU A 65 5.72 3.28 -6.49
CA GLU A 65 5.14 3.91 -5.31
C GLU A 65 3.84 3.23 -4.92
N GLN A 66 3.63 3.08 -3.61
CA GLN A 66 2.37 2.63 -3.04
C GLN A 66 1.38 3.78 -3.00
N LEU A 67 0.29 3.65 -3.74
CA LEU A 67 -0.70 4.73 -3.91
C LEU A 67 -1.75 4.75 -2.78
N VAL A 68 -2.04 3.59 -2.18
CA VAL A 68 -3.02 3.47 -1.09
C VAL A 68 -2.32 3.71 0.25
N GLN A 69 -2.62 4.86 0.88
CA GLN A 69 -2.02 5.31 2.14
C GLN A 69 -2.95 5.18 3.35
N HIS A 70 -4.09 4.50 3.20
CA HIS A 70 -5.12 4.38 4.23
C HIS A 70 -5.41 2.90 4.52
N PRO A 71 -5.76 2.56 5.77
CA PRO A 71 -6.13 1.19 6.11
C PRO A 71 -7.20 0.62 5.19
N THR A 72 -6.86 -0.50 4.56
CA THR A 72 -7.76 -1.20 3.65
C THR A 72 -8.58 -2.24 4.40
N ARG A 73 -8.09 -2.72 5.54
CA ARG A 73 -8.79 -3.67 6.40
C ARG A 73 -9.46 -2.99 7.59
N ILE A 74 -10.72 -3.33 7.82
CA ILE A 74 -11.46 -3.05 9.05
C ILE A 74 -11.14 -4.17 10.06
N PRO A 75 -10.64 -3.85 11.26
CA PRO A 75 -10.44 -4.84 12.31
C PRO A 75 -11.74 -5.57 12.69
N ASP A 76 -11.72 -6.91 12.64
CA ASP A 76 -12.80 -7.81 13.09
C ASP A 76 -12.61 -8.26 14.56
N ARG A 77 -11.46 -7.96 15.17
CA ARG A 77 -11.14 -8.27 16.57
C ARG A 77 -10.95 -7.00 17.37
N LEU A 78 -11.45 -7.04 18.60
CA LEU A 78 -11.24 -5.97 19.57
C LEU A 78 -9.76 -5.86 19.92
N GLY A 79 -9.15 -4.71 19.61
CA GLY A 79 -7.72 -4.43 19.88
C GLY A 79 -6.81 -4.55 18.65
N ASP A 80 -7.30 -5.04 17.52
CA ASP A 80 -6.54 -5.01 16.26
C ASP A 80 -6.53 -3.57 15.69
N THR A 81 -5.37 -3.11 15.23
CA THR A 81 -5.23 -1.81 14.54
C THR A 81 -5.62 -1.94 13.07
N PRO A 82 -6.32 -0.95 12.46
CA PRO A 82 -6.54 -0.92 11.02
C PRO A 82 -5.21 -0.93 10.26
N ASN A 83 -5.08 -1.82 9.27
CA ASN A 83 -3.84 -2.02 8.52
C ASN A 83 -4.06 -1.87 7.01
N ILE A 84 -3.00 -1.45 6.31
CA ILE A 84 -2.93 -1.46 4.85
C ILE A 84 -2.44 -2.85 4.45
N LEU A 85 -3.36 -3.76 4.13
CA LEU A 85 -3.00 -5.09 3.66
C LEU A 85 -3.06 -5.21 2.14
N ASP A 86 -3.84 -4.34 1.49
CA ASP A 86 -4.02 -4.36 0.05
C ASP A 86 -3.15 -3.29 -0.60
N LEU A 87 -2.23 -3.74 -1.43
CA LEU A 87 -1.21 -2.90 -2.04
C LEU A 87 -1.58 -2.51 -3.47
N PHE A 88 -1.28 -1.25 -3.81
CA PHE A 88 -1.34 -0.74 -5.17
C PHE A 88 -0.05 -0.01 -5.52
N LEU A 89 0.83 -0.71 -6.23
CA LEU A 89 2.13 -0.21 -6.66
C LEU A 89 2.05 0.33 -8.09
N THR A 90 2.55 1.53 -8.33
CA THR A 90 2.59 2.16 -9.66
C THR A 90 3.84 3.01 -9.85
N SER A 91 4.38 3.02 -11.07
CA SER A 91 5.46 3.93 -11.48
C SER A 91 4.97 5.32 -11.86
N ASN A 92 3.65 5.51 -11.98
CA ASN A 92 3.04 6.79 -12.32
C ASN A 92 1.87 7.08 -11.37
N PRO A 93 2.13 7.51 -10.13
CA PRO A 93 1.09 7.80 -9.15
C PRO A 93 0.16 8.93 -9.61
N SER A 94 0.67 9.90 -10.38
CA SER A 94 -0.10 11.06 -10.85
C SER A 94 -1.21 10.71 -11.85
N ALA A 95 -1.13 9.55 -12.49
CA ALA A 95 -2.12 9.10 -13.46
C ALA A 95 -3.41 8.55 -12.82
N TYR A 96 -3.42 8.35 -11.50
CA TYR A 96 -4.51 7.67 -10.80
C TYR A 96 -5.02 8.51 -9.64
N ALA A 97 -6.34 8.59 -9.51
CA ALA A 97 -6.99 9.01 -8.28
C ALA A 97 -7.57 7.77 -7.58
N VAL A 98 -7.23 7.61 -6.29
CA VAL A 98 -7.71 6.53 -5.42
C VAL A 98 -8.93 7.00 -4.65
N THR A 99 -9.93 6.13 -4.58
CA THR A 99 -11.06 6.28 -3.67
C THR A 99 -11.22 4.99 -2.87
N LEU A 100 -11.47 5.14 -1.57
CA LEU A 100 -11.84 4.04 -0.69
C LEU A 100 -13.33 4.11 -0.39
N SER A 101 -14.00 2.97 -0.43
CA SER A 101 -15.40 2.85 -0.02
C SER A 101 -15.59 1.66 0.92
N SER A 102 -16.71 1.65 1.64
CA SER A 102 -17.03 0.60 2.59
C SER A 102 -16.96 -0.80 1.96
N PRO A 103 -16.68 -1.85 2.76
CA PRO A 103 -16.63 -3.21 2.24
C PRO A 103 -17.93 -3.62 1.55
N LEU A 104 -17.82 -4.48 0.54
CA LEU A 104 -18.99 -5.13 -0.04
C LEU A 104 -19.39 -6.36 0.76
N GLY A 105 -20.68 -6.42 1.11
CA GLY A 105 -21.26 -7.57 1.80
C GLY A 105 -20.60 -7.79 3.17
N SER A 106 -20.06 -8.99 3.38
CA SER A 106 -19.44 -9.42 4.64
C SER A 106 -17.91 -9.35 4.63
N SER A 107 -17.30 -8.69 3.64
CA SER A 107 -15.85 -8.51 3.61
C SER A 107 -15.39 -7.58 4.74
N ASP A 108 -14.21 -7.85 5.31
CA ASP A 108 -13.50 -6.94 6.21
C ASP A 108 -12.54 -6.01 5.46
N HIS A 109 -12.53 -6.03 4.13
CA HIS A 109 -11.72 -5.16 3.28
C HIS A 109 -12.56 -4.06 2.62
N ASN A 110 -12.14 -2.81 2.80
CA ASN A 110 -12.63 -1.66 2.06
C ASN A 110 -12.40 -1.87 0.57
N LEU A 111 -13.34 -1.41 -0.24
CA LEU A 111 -13.17 -1.38 -1.68
C LEU A 111 -12.19 -0.27 -2.07
N ILE A 112 -11.23 -0.64 -2.91
CA ILE A 112 -10.28 0.28 -3.53
C ILE A 112 -10.71 0.51 -4.96
N SER A 113 -11.08 1.75 -5.28
CA SER A 113 -11.45 2.16 -6.63
C SER A 113 -10.41 3.12 -7.18
N LEU A 114 -10.02 2.90 -8.42
CA LEU A 114 -9.01 3.69 -9.13
C LEU A 114 -9.65 4.33 -10.34
N SER A 115 -9.37 5.61 -10.53
CA SER A 115 -9.81 6.34 -11.71
C SER A 115 -8.59 6.90 -12.43
N CYS A 116 -8.52 6.65 -13.74
CA CYS A 116 -7.56 7.26 -14.64
C CYS A 116 -8.31 8.28 -15.49
N PRO A 117 -7.99 9.58 -15.41
CA PRO A 117 -8.50 10.53 -16.38
C PRO A 117 -7.83 10.23 -17.73
N ILE A 118 -8.48 9.40 -18.55
CA ILE A 118 -8.11 9.29 -19.96
C ILE A 118 -8.62 10.56 -20.61
N THR A 119 -7.74 11.55 -20.78
CA THR A 119 -8.05 12.69 -21.64
C THR A 119 -8.18 12.16 -23.06
N PRO A 120 -9.35 12.28 -23.72
CA PRO A 120 -9.46 11.89 -25.12
C PRO A 120 -8.50 12.73 -25.94
N ILE A 121 -7.73 12.09 -26.82
CA ILE A 121 -6.91 12.79 -27.80
C ILE A 121 -7.89 13.55 -28.72
N PRO A 122 -7.75 14.87 -28.89
CA PRO A 122 -8.57 15.60 -29.85
C PRO A 122 -8.42 14.96 -31.24
N PRO A 123 -9.49 14.89 -32.05
CA PRO A 123 -9.35 14.45 -33.44
C PRO A 123 -8.26 15.29 -34.13
N GLN A 124 -7.27 14.65 -34.74
CA GLN A 124 -6.35 15.39 -35.60
C GLN A 124 -7.12 15.83 -36.84
N ASP A 125 -7.05 17.12 -37.17
CA ASP A 125 -7.57 17.60 -38.45
C ASP A 125 -6.89 16.83 -39.59
N PRO A 126 -7.66 16.41 -40.61
CA PRO A 126 -7.08 15.74 -41.77
C PRO A 126 -6.05 16.66 -42.44
N PRO A 127 -4.96 16.11 -43.00
CA PRO A 127 -3.97 16.90 -43.73
C PRO A 127 -4.67 17.60 -44.92
N SER A 128 -4.42 18.91 -45.05
CA SER A 128 -4.87 19.76 -46.14
C SER A 128 -4.26 19.39 -47.49
#